data_AF-A0A7Y2YFE4-F1
#
_entry.id   AF-A0A7Y2YFE4-F1
#
_cell.length_a   1.000
_cell.length_b   1.000
_cell.length_c   1.000
_cell.angle_alpha   90.00
_cell.angle_beta   90.00
_cell.angle_gamma   90.00
#
_symmetry.space_group_name_H-M   'P 1'
#
loop_
_entity.id
_entity.type
_entity.pdbx_description
1 polymer ?
#
loop_
_entity_poly.entity_id
_entity_poly.type
_entity_poly.pdbx_seq_one_letter_code
_entity_poly.pdbx_strand_id
1 'polypeptide(L)' 'AHVNLIYSPVPKMDFGFEFMYADREVESGADGDLTRLQFSAKYAF' A
#
# COMPACT_ATOMS: atom_id res chain seq x y z
N ALA A 1 9.66 1.85 4.05
CA ALA A 1 9.64 0.76 3.04
C ALA A 1 8.21 0.32 2.75
N HIS A 2 7.92 -0.21 1.56
CA HIS A 2 6.59 -0.75 1.23
C HIS A 2 6.72 -1.98 0.34
N VAL A 3 5.71 -2.85 0.39
CA VAL A 3 5.56 -4.03 -0.47
C VAL A 3 4.16 -4.01 -1.06
N ASN A 4 4.08 -4.18 -2.37
CA ASN A 4 2.82 -4.23 -3.12
C ASN A 4 2.75 -5.53 -3.92
N LEU A 5 1.65 -6.25 -3.78
CA LEU A 5 1.33 -7.46 -4.53
C LEU A 5 0.05 -7.21 -5.32
N ILE A 6 0.12 -7.43 -6.63
CA ILE A 6 -1.04 -7.41 -7.51
C ILE A 6 -1.17 -8.78 -8.18
N TYR A 7 -2.35 -9.38 -8.09
CA TYR A 7 -2.68 -10.66 -8.70
C TYR A 7 -3.86 -10.51 -9.65
N SER A 8 -3.67 -10.95 -10.90
CA SER A 8 -4.68 -10.90 -11.95
C SER A 8 -5.16 -12.32 -12.29
N PRO A 9 -6.19 -12.86 -11.60
CA PRO A 9 -6.68 -14.21 -11.88
C PRO A 9 -7.26 -14.35 -13.29
N VAL A 10 -7.78 -13.27 -13.87
CA VAL A 10 -8.26 -13.19 -15.25
C VAL A 10 -7.87 -11.83 -15.84
N PRO A 11 -7.71 -11.68 -17.17
CA PRO A 11 -7.20 -10.44 -17.77
C PRO A 11 -8.00 -9.16 -17.45
N LYS A 12 -9.27 -9.31 -17.04
CA LYS A 12 -10.17 -8.21 -16.71
C LYS A 12 -10.26 -7.90 -15.21
N MET A 13 -9.54 -8.61 -14.34
CA MET A 13 -9.69 -8.49 -12.89
C MET A 13 -8.33 -8.48 -12.20
N ASP A 14 -8.09 -7.45 -11.40
CA ASP A 14 -6.89 -7.32 -10.57
C ASP A 14 -7.29 -7.27 -9.09
N PHE A 15 -6.53 -7.96 -8.24
CA PHE A 15 -6.59 -7.84 -6.79
C PHE A 15 -5.25 -7.33 -6.26
N GLY A 16 -5.28 -6.31 -5.41
CA GLY A 16 -4.09 -5.71 -4.83
C GLY A 16 -4.06 -5.85 -3.30
N PHE A 17 -2.86 -6.04 -2.78
CA PHE A 17 -2.54 -6.02 -1.36
C PHE A 17 -1.26 -5.22 -1.17
N GLU A 18 -1.31 -4.20 -0.32
CA GLU A 18 -0.19 -3.33 -0.06
C GLU A 18 0.04 -3.18 1.44
N PHE A 19 1.31 -3.26 1.82
CA PHE A 19 1.78 -2.98 3.17
C PHE A 19 2.88 -1.92 3.13
N MET A 20 2.75 -0.88 3.95
CA MET A 20 3.68 0.24 4.02
C MET A 20 4.09 0.50 5.47
N TYR A 21 5.38 0.70 5.67
CA TYR A 21 6.00 1.14 6.92
C TYR A 21 6.85 2.38 6.64
N ALA A 22 6.65 3.46 7.38
CA ALA A 22 7.43 4.69 7.22
C ALA A 22 7.58 5.42 8.55
N ASP A 23 8.77 5.90 8.83
CA ASP A 23 9.04 6.80 9.95
C ASP A 23 9.14 8.24 9.42
N ARG A 24 8.55 9.19 10.13
CA ARG A 24 8.58 10.61 9.79
C ARG A 24 9.14 11.40 10.96
N GLU A 25 10.19 12.16 10.70
CA GLU A 25 10.72 13.16 11.62
C GLU A 25 10.54 14.54 10.97
N VAL A 26 9.99 15.50 11.73
CA VAL A 26 9.86 16.90 11.29
C VAL A 26 10.85 17.79 12.02
N GLU A 27 11.28 18.89 11.39
CA GLU A 27 12.33 19.80 11.88
C GLU A 27 12.07 20.37 13.29
N SER A 28 10.82 20.39 13.75
CA SER A 28 10.47 20.75 15.13
C SER A 28 10.89 19.70 16.18
N GLY A 29 11.50 18.58 15.78
CA GLY A 29 11.87 17.47 16.64
C GLY A 29 10.71 16.54 16.99
N ALA A 30 9.62 16.58 16.21
CA ALA A 30 8.51 15.64 16.40
C ALA A 30 8.67 14.45 15.45
N ASP A 31 8.60 13.27 16.03
CA ASP A 31 8.65 11.97 15.35
C ASP A 31 7.26 11.33 15.26
N GLY A 32 7.07 10.46 14.27
CA GLY A 32 5.84 9.72 14.09
C GLY A 32 5.98 8.57 13.11
N ASP A 33 5.37 7.44 13.46
CA ASP A 33 5.45 6.21 12.68
C ASP A 33 4.14 5.97 11.92
N LEU A 34 4.26 5.50 10.69
CA LEU A 34 3.16 5.15 9.81
C LEU A 34 3.27 3.68 9.42
N THR A 35 2.32 2.88 9.89
CA THR A 35 2.07 1.52 9.40
C THR A 35 0.72 1.48 8.71
N ARG A 36 0.68 1.06 7.45
CA ARG A 36 -0.55 1.02 6.64
C ARG A 36 -0.71 -0.31 5.93
N LEU A 37 -1.93 -0.83 5.96
CA LEU A 37 -2.37 -1.98 5.17
C LEU A 37 -3.50 -1.54 4.22
N GLN A 38 -3.42 -1.93 2.95
CA GLN A 38 -4.40 -1.56 1.94
C GLN A 38 -4.75 -2.75 1.03
N PHE A 39 -6.05 -2.87 0.71
CA PHE A 39 -6.59 -3.87 -0.21
C PHE A 39 -7.25 -3.16 -1.39
N SER A 40 -7.16 -3.74 -2.58
CA SER A 40 -7.82 -3.20 -3.77
C SER A 40 -8.36 -4.31 -4.69
N ALA A 41 -9.40 -3.96 -5.45
CA ALA A 41 -9.92 -4.79 -6.52
C ALA A 41 -10.26 -3.88 -7.71
N LYS A 42 -9.86 -4.27 -8.92
CA LYS A 42 -10.12 -3.55 -10.17
C LYS A 42 -10.77 -4.48 -11.17
N TYR A 43 -11.85 -4.02 -11.81
CA TYR A 43 -12.44 -4.68 -12.96
C TYR A 43 -12.35 -3.77 -14.19
N ALA A 44 -11.82 -4.30 -15.30
CA ALA A 44 -11.68 -3.57 -16.56
C ALA A 44 -12.82 -3.98 -17.52
N PHE A 45 -13.64 -2.99 -17.90
CA PHE A 45 -14.78 -3.17 -18.81
C PHE A 45 -14.32 -3.24 -20.28
#